data_AF-A0A183FGU5-F1
#
_entry.id   AF-A0A183FGU5-F1
#
_cell.length_a   1.000
_cell.length_b   1.000
_cell.length_c   1.000
_cell.angle_alpha   90.00
_cell.angle_beta   90.00
_cell.angle_gamma   90.00
#
_symmetry.space_group_name_H-M   'P 1'
#
loop_
_entity.id
_entity.type
_entity.pdbx_description
1 polymer ?
#
loop_
_entity_poly.entity_id
_entity_poly.type
_entity_poly.pdbx_seq_one_letter_code
_entity_poly.pdbx_strand_id
1 'polypeptide(L)'
;MATPSTSAVTDVVEKENRYVRVADMAGTHGEDDIMDVERALAQSEVHDRQSEVEELKVCDLALRSVREIEIVVVAEVAKHWRTSEPKRESFEKVARDAAQVAMQHILDLKELCLQRRGERECLEVLMECLGSTTRYEVVEKMEELVSHGEVVKKVVEITGWQPEQIVKRCCTMREKIDRKKQHIAELQRQLELREKELEELRRRAQTLCSQDKEGREAKESSTIPVLRCLGQ
;
A
#
# COMPACT_ATOMS: atom_id res chain seq x y z
N MET A 1 -6.42 -8.52 -40.97
CA MET A 1 -6.93 -8.32 -39.60
C MET A 1 -6.60 -9.59 -38.83
N ALA A 2 -5.55 -9.55 -38.01
CA ALA A 2 -5.08 -10.69 -37.25
C ALA A 2 -5.73 -10.68 -35.86
N THR A 3 -6.34 -11.79 -35.48
CA THR A 3 -6.93 -12.00 -34.14
C THR A 3 -5.81 -12.34 -33.15
N PRO A 4 -5.84 -11.80 -31.91
CA PRO A 4 -4.86 -12.18 -30.88
C PRO A 4 -5.08 -13.62 -30.42
N SER A 5 -3.99 -14.40 -30.34
CA SER A 5 -3.99 -15.76 -29.82
C SER A 5 -4.32 -15.79 -28.32
N THR A 6 -5.37 -16.52 -27.97
CA THR A 6 -5.95 -16.71 -26.63
C THR A 6 -5.06 -17.51 -25.64
N SER A 7 -3.81 -17.79 -25.99
CA SER A 7 -2.93 -18.69 -25.24
C SER A 7 -2.08 -18.00 -24.16
N ALA A 8 -1.93 -16.67 -24.18
CA ALA A 8 -1.13 -15.94 -23.20
C ALA A 8 -1.93 -15.55 -21.93
N VAL A 9 -3.25 -15.78 -21.92
CA VAL A 9 -4.14 -15.39 -20.81
C VAL A 9 -4.14 -16.42 -19.67
N THR A 10 -3.76 -17.68 -19.92
CA THR A 10 -3.80 -18.73 -18.90
C THR A 10 -2.63 -18.67 -17.92
N ASP A 11 -1.44 -18.25 -18.35
CA ASP A 11 -0.24 -18.23 -17.48
C ASP A 11 -0.24 -17.07 -16.46
N VAL A 12 -0.95 -15.98 -16.78
CA VAL A 12 -1.13 -14.85 -15.83
C VAL A 12 -2.13 -15.23 -14.72
N VAL A 13 -3.19 -15.95 -15.07
CA VAL A 13 -4.25 -16.37 -14.13
C VAL A 13 -3.74 -17.43 -13.14
N GLU A 14 -2.80 -18.30 -13.53
CA GLU A 14 -2.20 -19.27 -12.60
C GLU A 14 -1.25 -18.62 -11.58
N LYS A 15 -0.54 -17.53 -11.94
CA LYS A 15 0.26 -16.76 -10.96
C LYS A 15 -0.61 -15.97 -9.99
N GLU A 16 -1.75 -15.42 -10.44
CA GLU A 16 -2.70 -14.70 -9.57
C GLU A 16 -3.37 -15.63 -8.54
N ASN A 17 -3.72 -16.86 -8.94
CA ASN A 17 -4.33 -17.84 -8.04
C ASN A 17 -3.39 -18.36 -6.94
N ARG A 18 -2.07 -18.15 -7.08
CA ARG A 18 -1.10 -18.51 -6.04
C ARG A 18 -1.08 -17.51 -4.89
N TYR A 19 -1.41 -16.24 -5.14
CA TYR A 19 -1.46 -15.20 -4.11
C TYR A 19 -2.74 -15.28 -3.27
N VAL A 20 -3.88 -15.62 -3.86
CA VAL A 20 -5.17 -15.67 -3.15
C VAL A 20 -5.24 -16.84 -2.15
N ARG A 21 -4.55 -17.96 -2.41
CA ARG A 21 -4.57 -19.14 -1.52
C ARG A 21 -3.74 -18.99 -0.23
N VAL A 22 -2.88 -17.99 -0.12
CA VAL A 22 -2.08 -17.78 1.10
C VAL A 22 -2.90 -17.02 2.17
N ALA A 23 -3.90 -16.23 1.77
CA ALA A 23 -4.68 -15.40 2.69
C ALA A 23 -5.68 -16.20 3.55
N ASP A 24 -6.22 -17.32 3.07
CA ASP A 24 -7.28 -18.08 3.76
C ASP A 24 -6.80 -19.02 4.88
N MET A 25 -5.49 -19.06 5.17
CA MET A 25 -4.91 -19.91 6.22
C MET A 25 -4.40 -19.13 7.44
N ALA A 26 -4.60 -17.81 7.50
CA ALA A 26 -4.17 -16.97 8.63
C ALA A 26 -5.16 -17.06 9.82
N GLY A 27 -5.31 -18.27 10.36
CA GLY A 27 -5.88 -18.49 11.68
C GLY A 27 -4.86 -18.19 12.77
N THR A 28 -4.96 -17.00 13.38
CA THR A 28 -4.49 -16.68 14.75
C THR A 28 -3.13 -17.25 15.18
N HIS A 29 -2.02 -16.89 14.54
CA HIS A 29 -0.66 -17.06 15.07
C HIS A 29 0.19 -15.79 14.86
N GLY A 30 1.25 -15.67 15.66
CA GLY A 30 1.82 -14.43 16.20
C GLY A 30 2.37 -13.42 15.19
N GLU A 31 2.69 -12.23 15.70
CA GLU A 31 3.39 -11.14 14.99
C GLU A 31 4.71 -11.58 14.31
N ASP A 32 5.27 -12.73 14.69
CA ASP A 32 6.42 -13.37 14.03
C ASP A 32 6.12 -13.87 12.60
N ASP A 33 4.89 -14.30 12.30
CA ASP A 33 4.50 -14.81 10.98
C ASP A 33 4.42 -13.68 9.92
N ILE A 34 4.16 -12.44 10.35
CA ILE A 34 4.05 -11.28 9.45
C ILE A 34 5.43 -10.87 8.90
N MET A 35 6.46 -10.86 9.75
CA MET A 35 7.83 -10.52 9.32
C MET A 35 8.42 -11.53 8.33
N ASP A 36 8.05 -12.81 8.44
CA ASP A 36 8.54 -13.86 7.54
C ASP A 36 7.86 -13.79 6.17
N VAL A 37 6.60 -13.36 6.10
CA VAL A 37 5.90 -13.08 4.84
C VAL A 37 6.51 -11.87 4.13
N GLU A 38 6.77 -10.78 4.84
CA GLU A 38 7.43 -9.59 4.25
C GLU A 38 8.83 -9.91 3.73
N ARG A 39 9.61 -10.71 4.48
CA ARG A 39 10.94 -11.15 4.03
C ARG A 39 10.85 -12.04 2.79
N ALA A 40 9.86 -12.91 2.69
CA ALA A 40 9.64 -13.76 1.52
C ALA A 40 9.25 -12.94 0.28
N LEU A 41 8.41 -11.91 0.44
CA LEU A 41 8.04 -10.99 -0.64
C LEU A 41 9.24 -10.19 -1.13
N ALA A 42 10.04 -9.63 -0.23
CA ALA A 42 11.26 -8.90 -0.58
C ALA A 42 12.29 -9.80 -1.31
N GLN A 43 12.40 -11.07 -0.90
CA GLN A 43 13.26 -12.04 -1.60
C GLN A 43 12.70 -12.39 -2.98
N SER A 44 11.37 -12.48 -3.14
CA SER A 44 10.71 -12.70 -4.42
C SER A 44 10.98 -11.56 -5.40
N GLU A 45 10.97 -10.31 -4.94
CA GLU A 45 11.21 -9.14 -5.80
C GLU A 45 12.66 -9.07 -6.31
N VAL A 46 13.63 -9.42 -5.47
CA VAL A 46 15.04 -9.51 -5.88
C VAL A 46 15.23 -10.64 -6.89
N HIS A 47 14.58 -11.78 -6.69
CA HIS A 47 14.64 -12.90 -7.62
C HIS A 47 14.02 -12.57 -8.98
N ASP A 48 12.90 -11.87 -8.98
CA ASP A 48 12.24 -11.38 -10.17
C ASP A 48 13.15 -10.46 -11.02
N ARG A 49 13.83 -9.50 -10.38
CA ARG A 49 14.76 -8.59 -11.08
C ARG A 49 15.94 -9.33 -11.70
N GLN A 50 16.44 -10.36 -11.03
CA GLN A 50 17.51 -11.22 -11.58
C GLN A 50 17.00 -12.03 -12.78
N SER A 51 15.80 -12.60 -12.68
CA SER A 51 15.15 -13.34 -13.77
C SER A 51 14.99 -12.47 -15.03
N GLU A 52 14.60 -11.20 -14.90
CA GLU A 52 14.44 -10.29 -16.06
C GLU A 52 15.76 -10.00 -16.79
N VAL A 53 16.83 -9.80 -16.04
CA VAL A 53 18.17 -9.60 -16.62
C VAL A 53 18.64 -10.88 -17.33
N GLU A 54 18.30 -12.04 -16.79
CA GLU A 54 18.57 -13.33 -17.42
C GLU A 54 17.76 -13.53 -18.71
N GLU A 55 16.47 -13.18 -18.72
CA GLU A 55 15.61 -13.25 -19.92
C GLU A 55 16.20 -12.44 -21.09
N LEU A 56 16.66 -11.20 -20.83
CA LEU A 56 17.27 -10.36 -21.87
C LEU A 56 18.58 -10.95 -22.39
N LYS A 57 19.42 -11.52 -21.50
CA LYS A 57 20.65 -12.21 -21.89
C LYS A 57 20.38 -13.45 -22.74
N VAL A 58 19.32 -14.19 -22.43
CA VAL A 58 18.89 -15.36 -23.21
C VAL A 58 18.48 -14.93 -24.62
N CYS A 59 17.77 -13.82 -24.77
CA CYS A 59 17.43 -13.27 -26.10
C CYS A 59 18.70 -12.93 -26.91
N ASP A 60 19.69 -12.27 -26.30
CA ASP A 60 20.95 -11.93 -26.98
C ASP A 60 21.80 -13.17 -27.33
N LEU A 61 21.74 -14.21 -26.49
CA LEU A 61 22.38 -15.50 -26.79
C LEU A 61 21.66 -16.22 -27.93
N ALA A 62 20.34 -16.23 -27.93
CA ALA A 62 19.52 -16.86 -28.96
C ALA A 62 19.72 -16.21 -30.34
N LEU A 63 19.79 -14.87 -30.41
CA LEU A 63 20.10 -14.14 -31.65
C LEU A 63 21.44 -14.56 -32.25
N ARG A 64 22.48 -14.67 -31.42
CA ARG A 64 23.80 -15.14 -31.85
C ARG A 64 23.76 -16.60 -32.33
N SER A 65 23.08 -17.46 -31.59
CA SER A 65 22.93 -18.88 -31.94
C SER A 65 22.22 -19.07 -33.29
N VAL A 66 21.13 -18.35 -33.56
CA VAL A 66 20.43 -18.41 -34.87
C VAL A 66 21.36 -18.01 -36.01
N ARG A 67 22.16 -16.95 -35.81
CA ARG A 67 23.14 -16.50 -36.80
C ARG A 67 24.25 -17.50 -37.04
N GLU A 68 24.76 -18.13 -35.99
CA GLU A 68 25.77 -19.20 -36.09
C GLU A 68 25.22 -20.43 -36.82
N ILE A 69 23.97 -20.82 -36.54
CA ILE A 69 23.29 -21.92 -37.24
C ILE A 69 23.13 -21.61 -38.73
N GLU A 70 22.69 -20.39 -39.09
CA GLU A 70 22.59 -19.94 -40.48
C GLU A 70 23.93 -20.13 -41.22
N ILE A 71 25.04 -19.67 -40.61
CA ILE A 71 26.39 -19.76 -41.16
C ILE A 71 26.81 -21.23 -41.34
N VAL A 72 26.60 -22.08 -40.34
CA VAL A 72 26.95 -23.51 -40.40
C VAL A 72 26.15 -24.23 -41.48
N VAL A 73 24.84 -23.97 -41.59
CA VAL A 73 23.98 -24.56 -42.61
C VAL A 73 24.42 -24.13 -44.02
N VAL A 74 24.66 -22.84 -44.24
CA VAL A 74 25.12 -22.33 -45.55
C VAL A 74 26.50 -22.88 -45.90
N ALA A 75 27.42 -22.97 -44.94
CA ALA A 75 28.74 -23.57 -45.15
C ALA A 75 28.65 -25.04 -45.54
N GLU A 76 27.74 -25.80 -44.91
CA GLU A 76 27.52 -27.21 -45.23
C GLU A 76 26.94 -27.41 -46.63
N VAL A 77 25.99 -26.56 -47.04
CA VAL A 77 25.47 -26.53 -48.42
C VAL A 77 26.58 -26.22 -49.42
N ALA A 78 27.47 -25.27 -49.11
CA ALA A 78 28.57 -24.89 -49.98
C ALA A 78 29.60 -26.02 -50.21
N LYS A 79 29.73 -26.99 -49.28
CA LYS A 79 30.58 -28.17 -49.47
C LYS A 79 30.02 -29.14 -50.53
N HIS A 80 28.70 -29.19 -50.68
CA HIS A 80 28.01 -30.20 -51.51
C HIS A 80 27.60 -29.68 -52.90
N TRP A 81 27.43 -28.37 -53.05
CA TRP A 81 26.99 -27.76 -54.31
C TRP A 81 27.88 -26.61 -54.78
N ARG A 82 28.16 -26.58 -56.09
CA ARG A 82 28.87 -25.47 -56.73
C ARG A 82 28.02 -24.20 -56.71
N THR A 83 28.67 -23.04 -56.74
CA THR A 83 28.00 -21.72 -56.68
C THR A 83 27.03 -21.49 -57.85
N SER A 84 27.22 -22.17 -58.98
CA SER A 84 26.35 -22.06 -60.15
C SER A 84 25.10 -22.96 -60.11
N GLU A 85 24.95 -23.80 -59.08
CA GLU A 85 23.83 -24.73 -58.98
C GLU A 85 22.57 -24.01 -58.46
N PRO A 86 21.45 -24.01 -59.21
CA PRO A 86 20.22 -23.33 -58.79
C PRO A 86 19.63 -23.89 -57.48
N LYS A 87 19.92 -25.17 -57.19
CA LYS A 87 19.54 -25.81 -55.92
C LYS A 87 20.22 -25.14 -54.73
N ARG A 88 21.51 -24.81 -54.86
CA ARG A 88 22.27 -24.15 -53.79
C ARG A 88 21.66 -22.79 -53.45
N GLU A 89 21.40 -21.99 -54.47
CA GLU A 89 20.82 -20.65 -54.30
C GLU A 89 19.45 -20.73 -53.59
N SER A 90 18.61 -21.69 -53.98
CA SER A 90 17.31 -21.93 -53.34
C SER A 90 17.46 -22.31 -51.86
N PHE A 91 18.37 -23.23 -51.52
CA PHE A 91 18.62 -23.63 -50.13
C PHE A 91 19.18 -22.49 -49.29
N GLU A 92 20.19 -21.77 -49.79
CA GLU A 92 20.76 -20.62 -49.08
C GLU A 92 19.72 -19.53 -48.84
N LYS A 93 18.81 -19.30 -49.81
CA LYS A 93 17.70 -18.38 -49.65
C LYS A 93 16.76 -18.83 -48.53
N VAL A 94 16.33 -20.10 -48.54
CA VAL A 94 15.45 -20.63 -47.48
C VAL A 94 16.13 -20.55 -46.10
N ALA A 95 17.42 -20.85 -46.01
CA ALA A 95 18.17 -20.74 -44.76
C ALA A 95 18.21 -19.29 -44.25
N ARG A 96 18.49 -18.32 -45.14
CA ARG A 96 18.45 -16.88 -44.81
C ARG A 96 17.06 -16.44 -44.37
N ASP A 97 16.03 -16.80 -45.12
CA ASP A 97 14.64 -16.41 -44.84
C ASP A 97 14.19 -17.00 -43.49
N ALA A 98 14.51 -18.27 -43.21
CA ALA A 98 14.19 -18.92 -41.94
C ALA A 98 14.95 -18.30 -40.76
N ALA A 99 16.25 -18.03 -40.92
CA ALA A 99 17.04 -17.35 -39.89
C ALA A 99 16.50 -15.94 -39.61
N GLN A 100 16.11 -15.20 -40.66
CA GLN A 100 15.53 -13.87 -40.51
C GLN A 100 14.21 -13.88 -39.76
N VAL A 101 13.31 -14.83 -40.05
CA VAL A 101 12.05 -15.02 -39.32
C VAL A 101 12.32 -15.35 -37.85
N ALA A 102 13.23 -16.29 -37.57
CA ALA A 102 13.58 -16.65 -36.20
C ALA A 102 14.18 -15.47 -35.42
N MET A 103 15.08 -14.70 -36.03
CA MET A 103 15.64 -13.48 -35.42
C MET A 103 14.55 -12.45 -35.14
N GLN A 104 13.59 -12.26 -36.05
CA GLN A 104 12.48 -11.32 -35.83
C GLN A 104 11.65 -11.73 -34.60
N HIS A 105 11.29 -13.00 -34.46
CA HIS A 105 10.55 -13.47 -33.28
C HIS A 105 11.33 -13.28 -31.96
N ILE A 106 12.66 -13.45 -31.98
CA ILE A 106 13.49 -13.21 -30.79
C ILE A 106 13.55 -11.70 -30.47
N LEU A 107 13.60 -10.83 -31.48
CA LEU A 107 13.54 -9.38 -31.28
C LEU A 107 12.19 -8.95 -30.70
N ASP A 108 11.08 -9.50 -31.20
CA ASP A 108 9.75 -9.23 -30.66
C ASP A 108 9.65 -9.68 -29.19
N LEU A 109 10.19 -10.86 -28.86
CA LEU A 109 10.27 -11.34 -27.47
C LEU A 109 11.12 -10.42 -26.58
N LYS A 110 12.28 -9.98 -27.08
CA LYS A 110 13.16 -9.06 -26.36
C LYS A 110 12.46 -7.74 -26.04
N GLU A 111 11.71 -7.20 -27.00
CA GLU A 111 10.91 -5.99 -26.81
C GLU A 111 9.84 -6.19 -25.72
N LEU A 112 9.14 -7.33 -25.70
CA LEU A 112 8.19 -7.65 -24.64
C LEU A 112 8.86 -7.75 -23.25
N CYS A 113 10.07 -8.28 -23.15
CA CYS A 113 10.84 -8.28 -21.90
C CYS A 113 11.21 -6.86 -21.45
N LEU A 114 11.59 -5.97 -22.38
CA LEU A 114 11.88 -4.56 -22.09
C LEU A 114 10.64 -3.81 -21.63
N GLN A 115 9.49 -4.05 -22.25
CA GLN A 115 8.21 -3.44 -21.86
C GLN A 115 7.81 -3.86 -20.44
N ARG A 116 7.85 -5.16 -20.13
CA ARG A 116 7.56 -5.67 -18.77
C ARG A 116 8.48 -5.06 -17.72
N ARG A 117 9.77 -4.90 -18.02
CA ARG A 117 10.70 -4.21 -17.14
C ARG A 117 10.30 -2.74 -16.93
N GLY A 118 9.96 -2.03 -18.00
CA GLY A 118 9.50 -0.64 -17.92
C GLY A 118 8.20 -0.47 -17.11
N GLU A 119 7.26 -1.41 -17.24
CA GLU A 119 6.03 -1.45 -16.44
C GLU A 119 6.34 -1.64 -14.94
N ARG A 120 7.29 -2.52 -14.60
CA ARG A 120 7.75 -2.71 -13.23
C ARG A 120 8.41 -1.45 -12.68
N GLU A 121 9.34 -0.84 -13.42
CA GLU A 121 10.00 0.41 -13.02
C GLU A 121 8.97 1.53 -12.79
N CYS A 122 7.95 1.62 -13.65
CA CYS A 122 6.83 2.56 -13.48
C CYS A 122 6.03 2.29 -12.21
N LEU A 123 5.71 1.01 -11.92
CA LEU A 123 5.02 0.62 -10.70
C LEU A 123 5.83 0.94 -9.44
N GLU A 124 7.15 0.74 -9.46
CA GLU A 124 8.04 1.08 -8.34
C GLU A 124 8.01 2.59 -8.05
N VAL A 125 8.08 3.44 -9.08
CA VAL A 125 7.94 4.89 -8.93
C VAL A 125 6.56 5.26 -8.37
N LEU A 126 5.51 4.59 -8.84
CA LEU A 126 4.15 4.81 -8.34
C LEU A 126 4.02 4.41 -6.86
N MET A 127 4.59 3.28 -6.47
CA MET A 127 4.67 2.83 -5.07
C MET A 127 5.37 3.87 -4.19
N GLU A 128 6.52 4.39 -4.63
CA GLU A 128 7.27 5.42 -3.92
C GLU A 128 6.45 6.72 -3.79
N CYS A 129 5.82 7.18 -4.87
CA CYS A 129 5.04 8.42 -4.88
C CYS A 129 3.81 8.35 -3.96
N LEU A 130 3.19 7.18 -3.84
CA LEU A 130 2.05 6.95 -2.95
C LEU A 130 2.48 6.56 -1.53
N GLY A 131 3.78 6.35 -1.29
CA GLY A 131 4.31 5.82 -0.04
C GLY A 131 3.70 4.45 0.30
N SER A 132 3.50 3.61 -0.71
CA SER A 132 2.95 2.26 -0.58
C SER A 132 4.07 1.23 -0.55
N THR A 133 3.97 0.26 0.36
CA THR A 133 4.93 -0.85 0.46
C THR A 133 4.46 -2.05 -0.35
N THR A 134 3.16 -2.14 -0.64
CA THR A 134 2.58 -3.24 -1.41
C THR A 134 1.82 -2.75 -2.64
N ARG A 135 1.69 -3.61 -3.66
CA ARG A 135 0.90 -3.32 -4.86
C ARG A 135 -0.58 -3.16 -4.54
N TYR A 136 -1.08 -3.88 -3.54
CA TYR A 136 -2.46 -3.76 -3.08
C TYR A 136 -2.73 -2.35 -2.52
N GLU A 137 -1.84 -1.84 -1.65
CA GLU A 137 -1.92 -0.46 -1.14
C GLU A 137 -1.87 0.59 -2.26
N VAL A 138 -1.14 0.34 -3.35
CA VAL A 138 -1.18 1.22 -4.52
C VAL A 138 -2.59 1.28 -5.11
N VAL A 139 -3.21 0.13 -5.34
CA VAL A 139 -4.57 0.07 -5.90
C VAL A 139 -5.57 0.74 -4.96
N GLU A 140 -5.52 0.43 -3.66
CA GLU A 140 -6.38 1.05 -2.66
C GLU A 140 -6.23 2.59 -2.64
N LYS A 141 -5.00 3.10 -2.58
CA LYS A 141 -4.76 4.56 -2.63
C LYS A 141 -5.17 5.17 -3.97
N MET A 142 -5.04 4.47 -5.09
CA MET A 142 -5.53 4.94 -6.38
C MET A 142 -7.06 5.04 -6.40
N GLU A 143 -7.76 4.06 -5.85
CA GLU A 143 -9.22 4.09 -5.70
C GLU A 143 -9.68 5.24 -4.79
N GLU A 144 -8.97 5.49 -3.69
CA GLU A 144 -9.19 6.65 -2.83
C GLU A 144 -8.97 7.96 -3.58
N LEU A 145 -7.87 8.09 -4.34
CA LEU A 145 -7.56 9.29 -5.12
C LEU A 145 -8.62 9.55 -6.21
N VAL A 146 -9.12 8.51 -6.87
CA VAL A 146 -10.24 8.63 -7.83
C VAL A 146 -11.50 9.12 -7.11
N SER A 147 -11.84 8.52 -5.97
CA SER A 147 -12.99 8.92 -5.16
C SER A 147 -12.88 10.37 -4.68
N HIS A 148 -11.70 10.79 -4.21
CA HIS A 148 -11.42 12.19 -3.86
C HIS A 148 -11.51 13.12 -5.07
N GLY A 149 -11.05 12.68 -6.24
CA GLY A 149 -11.15 13.41 -7.50
C GLY A 149 -12.61 13.70 -7.89
N GLU A 150 -13.52 12.75 -7.69
CA GLU A 150 -14.96 12.97 -7.90
C GLU A 150 -15.55 14.01 -6.95
N VAL A 151 -15.14 14.00 -5.68
CA VAL A 151 -15.57 15.01 -4.70
C VAL A 151 -15.07 16.39 -5.10
N VAL A 152 -13.79 16.52 -5.48
CA VAL A 152 -13.22 17.77 -5.97
C VAL A 152 -13.99 18.26 -7.19
N LYS A 153 -14.26 17.38 -8.16
CA LYS A 153 -15.06 17.70 -9.34
C LYS A 153 -16.44 18.27 -8.97
N LYS A 154 -17.18 17.62 -8.07
CA LYS A 154 -18.48 18.12 -7.58
C LYS A 154 -18.35 19.50 -6.91
N VAL A 155 -17.29 19.72 -6.12
CA VAL A 155 -17.04 21.03 -5.50
C VAL A 155 -16.75 22.09 -6.56
N VAL A 156 -15.95 21.79 -7.58
CA VAL A 156 -15.69 22.69 -8.72
C VAL A 156 -17.01 23.04 -9.41
N GLU A 157 -17.86 22.05 -9.70
CA GLU A 157 -19.16 22.25 -10.34
C GLU A 157 -20.10 23.16 -9.53
N ILE A 158 -20.12 23.02 -8.20
CA ILE A 158 -21.01 23.81 -7.31
C ILE A 158 -20.47 25.22 -7.08
N THR A 159 -19.16 25.36 -6.89
CA THR A 159 -18.54 26.61 -6.40
C THR A 159 -17.91 27.46 -7.50
N GLY A 160 -17.60 26.86 -8.66
CA GLY A 160 -16.78 27.46 -9.71
C GLY A 160 -15.32 27.68 -9.30
N TRP A 161 -14.87 27.13 -8.17
CA TRP A 161 -13.50 27.29 -7.70
C TRP A 161 -12.54 26.42 -8.50
N GLN A 162 -11.34 26.94 -8.74
CA GLN A 162 -10.25 26.14 -9.29
C GLN A 162 -9.71 25.16 -8.23
N PRO A 163 -9.16 23.99 -8.62
CA PRO A 163 -8.63 22.99 -7.67
C PRO A 163 -7.67 23.58 -6.63
N GLU A 164 -6.78 24.50 -7.01
CA GLU A 164 -5.82 25.14 -6.11
C GLU A 164 -6.51 26.02 -5.06
N GLN A 165 -7.61 26.66 -5.44
CA GLN A 165 -8.42 27.46 -4.51
C GLN A 165 -9.16 26.56 -3.53
N ILE A 166 -9.68 25.41 -3.98
CA ILE A 166 -10.30 24.40 -3.12
C ILE A 166 -9.29 23.93 -2.08
N VAL A 167 -8.09 23.55 -2.50
CA VAL A 167 -7.00 23.14 -1.59
C VAL A 167 -6.71 24.23 -0.56
N LYS A 168 -6.50 25.48 -0.99
CA LYS A 168 -6.22 26.61 -0.09
C LYS A 168 -7.33 26.84 0.94
N ARG A 169 -8.59 26.73 0.52
CA ARG A 169 -9.76 26.86 1.40
C ARG A 169 -9.84 25.70 2.40
N CYS A 170 -9.63 24.46 1.94
CA CYS A 170 -9.59 23.28 2.79
C CYS A 170 -8.49 23.38 3.85
N CYS A 171 -7.27 23.80 3.49
CA CYS A 171 -6.19 24.06 4.43
C CYS A 171 -6.59 25.09 5.50
N THR A 172 -7.14 26.23 5.06
CA THR A 172 -7.58 27.30 5.97
C THR A 172 -8.67 26.81 6.95
N MET A 173 -9.60 25.98 6.48
CA MET A 173 -10.65 25.41 7.32
C MET A 173 -10.10 24.38 8.31
N ARG A 174 -9.17 23.52 7.86
CA ARG A 174 -8.49 22.53 8.71
C ARG A 174 -7.77 23.21 9.89
N GLU A 175 -6.97 24.24 9.62
CA GLU A 175 -6.29 25.00 10.69
C GLU A 175 -7.26 25.64 11.70
N LYS A 176 -8.45 26.09 11.24
CA LYS A 176 -9.48 26.62 12.13
C LYS A 176 -10.11 25.52 12.99
N ILE A 177 -10.33 24.34 12.41
CA ILE A 177 -10.84 23.16 13.12
C ILE A 177 -9.84 22.74 14.19
N ASP A 178 -8.54 22.64 13.86
CA ASP A 178 -7.51 22.21 14.79
C ASP A 178 -7.34 23.19 15.95
N ARG A 179 -7.35 24.50 15.68
CA ARG A 179 -7.37 25.54 16.73
C ARG A 179 -8.58 25.40 17.66
N LYS A 180 -9.78 25.15 17.11
CA LYS A 180 -10.98 24.93 17.92
C LYS A 180 -10.89 23.64 18.74
N LYS A 181 -10.36 22.54 18.17
CA LYS A 181 -10.14 21.28 18.91
C LYS A 181 -9.19 21.49 20.10
N GLN A 182 -8.09 22.20 19.90
CA GLN A 182 -7.16 22.55 20.99
C GLN A 182 -7.85 23.39 22.08
N HIS A 183 -8.65 24.38 21.70
CA HIS A 183 -9.39 25.20 22.65
C HIS A 183 -10.44 24.39 23.44
N ILE A 184 -11.15 23.48 22.77
CA ILE A 184 -12.09 22.58 23.44
C ILE A 184 -11.36 21.69 24.45
N ALA A 185 -10.21 21.10 24.07
CA ALA A 185 -9.42 20.28 24.97
C ALA A 185 -8.92 21.07 26.20
N GLU A 186 -8.56 22.35 26.01
CA GLU A 186 -8.19 23.24 27.12
C GLU A 186 -9.37 23.54 28.05
N LEU A 187 -10.53 23.87 27.49
CA LEU A 187 -11.75 24.09 28.28
C LEU A 187 -12.17 22.82 29.05
N GLN A 188 -12.03 21.63 28.45
CA GLN A 188 -12.28 20.36 29.12
C GLN A 188 -11.36 20.17 30.33
N ARG A 189 -10.05 20.43 30.20
CA ARG A 189 -9.13 20.39 31.35
C ARG A 189 -9.49 21.38 32.45
N GLN A 190 -9.89 22.60 32.07
CA GLN A 190 -10.31 23.60 33.04
C GLN A 190 -11.57 23.17 33.78
N LEU A 191 -12.55 22.60 33.08
CA LEU A 191 -13.76 22.06 33.69
C LEU A 191 -13.43 20.95 34.68
N GLU A 192 -12.60 19.97 34.30
CA GLU A 192 -12.18 18.88 35.19
C GLU A 192 -11.48 19.39 36.47
N LEU A 193 -10.65 20.42 36.34
CA LEU A 193 -9.97 21.03 37.48
C LEU A 193 -10.97 21.73 38.41
N ARG A 194 -11.92 22.48 37.85
CA ARG A 194 -12.98 23.15 38.62
C ARG A 194 -13.92 22.15 39.30
N GLU A 195 -14.23 21.03 38.65
CA GLU A 195 -15.03 19.96 39.24
C GLU A 195 -14.32 19.33 40.45
N LYS A 196 -13.01 19.09 40.35
CA LYS A 196 -12.20 18.62 41.48
C LYS A 196 -12.19 19.61 42.64
N GLU A 197 -11.99 20.91 42.36
CA GLU A 197 -12.07 21.97 43.37
C GLU A 197 -13.43 22.00 44.07
N LEU A 198 -14.52 21.92 43.31
CA LEU A 198 -15.89 21.89 43.86
C LEU A 198 -16.12 20.63 44.71
N GLU A 199 -15.60 19.48 44.31
CA GLU A 199 -15.71 18.26 45.07
C GLU A 199 -14.94 18.33 46.40
N GLU A 200 -13.72 18.89 46.40
CA GLU A 200 -12.97 19.16 47.62
C GLU A 200 -13.72 20.10 48.57
N LEU A 201 -14.28 21.19 48.05
CA LEU A 201 -15.06 22.14 48.85
C LEU A 201 -16.30 21.47 49.46
N ARG A 202 -17.00 20.62 48.69
CA ARG A 202 -18.14 19.83 49.19
C ARG A 202 -17.71 18.88 50.32
N ARG A 203 -16.58 18.18 50.16
CA ARG A 203 -16.03 17.31 51.21
C ARG A 203 -15.70 18.09 52.49
N ARG A 204 -15.05 19.25 52.37
CA ARG A 204 -14.72 20.13 53.52
C ARG A 204 -15.98 20.64 54.22
N ALA A 205 -16.98 21.09 53.47
CA ALA A 205 -18.25 21.54 54.03
C ALA A 205 -18.97 20.41 54.78
N GLN A 206 -18.94 19.18 54.26
CA GLN A 206 -19.53 18.02 54.91
C GLN A 206 -18.82 17.68 56.23
N THR A 207 -17.49 17.73 56.28
CA THR A 207 -16.74 17.50 57.52
C THR A 207 -17.05 18.54 58.61
N LEU A 208 -17.17 19.81 58.26
CA LEU A 208 -17.53 20.87 59.21
C LEU A 208 -18.95 20.67 59.76
N CYS A 209 -19.91 20.31 58.91
CA CYS A 209 -21.28 20.01 59.33
C CYS A 209 -21.36 18.81 60.28
N SER A 210 -20.54 17.77 60.08
CA SER A 210 -20.46 16.63 61.00
C SER A 210 -19.85 17.02 62.35
N GLN A 211 -18.77 17.83 62.37
CA GLN A 211 -18.15 18.33 63.60
C GLN A 211 -19.10 19.22 64.43
N ASP A 212 -19.92 20.04 63.77
CA ASP A 212 -20.95 20.86 64.45
C ASP A 212 -22.04 20.01 65.10
N LYS A 213 -22.37 18.84 64.54
CA LYS A 213 -23.33 17.90 65.13
C LYS A 213 -22.74 17.20 66.36
N GLU A 214 -21.53 16.68 66.26
CA GLU A 214 -20.81 16.08 67.39
C GLU A 214 -20.59 17.09 68.54
N GLY A 215 -20.28 18.35 68.21
CA GLY A 215 -20.15 19.43 69.18
C GLY A 215 -21.46 19.85 69.87
N ARG A 216 -22.63 19.61 69.26
CA ARG A 216 -23.94 19.80 69.91
C ARG A 216 -24.31 18.61 70.79
N GLU A 217 -24.08 17.39 70.33
CA GLU A 217 -24.34 16.16 71.10
C GLU A 217 -23.44 16.09 72.37
N ALA A 218 -22.20 16.58 72.30
CA ALA A 218 -21.32 16.73 73.47
C ALA A 218 -21.82 17.78 74.48
N LYS A 219 -22.52 18.84 74.02
CA LYS A 219 -23.10 19.87 74.90
C LYS A 219 -24.41 19.40 75.54
N GLU A 220 -25.22 18.62 74.83
CA GLU A 220 -26.45 18.03 75.39
C GLU A 220 -26.15 16.92 76.41
N SER A 221 -25.11 16.10 76.19
CA SER A 221 -24.68 15.08 77.17
C SER A 221 -23.98 15.62 78.42
N SER A 222 -23.48 16.87 78.39
CA SER A 222 -22.90 17.55 79.56
C SER A 222 -23.93 18.31 80.42
N THR A 223 -25.22 18.27 80.08
CA THR A 223 -26.27 18.84 80.94
C THR A 223 -26.55 17.86 82.09
N ILE A 224 -25.76 17.98 83.15
CA ILE A 224 -25.95 17.24 84.41
C ILE A 224 -27.35 17.57 84.95
N PRO A 225 -28.20 16.57 85.26
CA PRO A 225 -29.47 16.83 85.92
C PRO A 225 -29.18 17.37 87.32
N VAL A 226 -29.37 18.68 87.51
CA VAL A 226 -29.38 19.30 88.83
C VAL A 226 -30.53 18.65 89.61
N LEU A 227 -30.15 17.71 90.46
CA LEU A 227 -30.97 17.02 91.43
C LEU A 227 -31.85 18.03 92.18
N ARG A 228 -33.16 17.89 91.97
CA ARG A 228 -34.22 18.53 92.75
C ARG A 228 -34.22 17.88 94.14
N CYS A 229 -33.37 18.37 95.04
CA CYS A 229 -33.35 18.04 96.46
C CYS A 229 -33.70 19.28 97.29
N LEU A 230 -35.00 19.52 97.53
CA LEU A 230 -35.57 20.23 98.68
C LEU A 230 -37.02 19.70 98.79
N GLY A 231 -37.42 18.96 99.83
CA GLY A 231 -37.44 19.36 101.25
C GLY A 231 -38.84 19.90 101.54
N GLN A 232 -39.76 19.04 101.99
CA GLN A 232 -40.28 18.98 103.37
C GLN A 232 -41.22 20.13 103.73
#